data_AF-A0A846ZQY1-F1
#
_entry.id   AF-A0A846ZQY1-F1
#
_cell.length_a   1.000
_cell.length_b   1.000
_cell.length_c   1.000
_cell.angle_alpha   90.00
_cell.angle_beta   90.00
_cell.angle_gamma   90.00
#
_symmetry.space_group_name_H-M   'P 1'
#
loop_
_entity.id
_entity.type
_entity.pdbx_description
1 polymer ?
#
loop_
_entity_poly.entity_id
_entity_poly.type
_entity_poly.pdbx_seq_one_letter_code
_entity_poly.pdbx_strand_id
1 'polypeptide(L)'
;MKRLNNKGISIIELLIGFVIVMLIFISLFSIVLTYRDRLQAEEFRHELITFQTTLYKTIYDDINNTLNPLSEVKEATCEIEGDTKNCIVFIYETGFINLFIDVSGKTFYYKDMKYTIPDPHYVNFVPIDDINNYFKFTTNTISGKTIFTFDLELEHLEIKDVDFGLHIVGVY
;
A
#
# COMPACT_ATOMS: atom_id res chain seq x y z
N MET A 1 18.84 -67.44 32.01
CA MET A 1 19.40 -66.22 31.37
C MET A 1 18.60 -65.92 30.11
N LYS A 2 17.97 -64.74 30.03
CA LYS A 2 17.13 -64.32 28.90
C LYS A 2 18.05 -63.84 27.78
N ARG A 3 18.07 -64.51 26.62
CA ARG A 3 18.85 -64.07 25.46
C ARG A 3 18.33 -62.71 25.00
N LEU A 4 19.16 -61.67 25.08
CA LEU A 4 18.91 -60.40 24.42
C LEU A 4 18.97 -60.64 22.90
N ASN A 5 17.93 -60.21 22.19
CA ASN A 5 17.83 -60.30 20.74
C ASN A 5 18.78 -59.26 20.10
N ASN A 6 20.02 -59.67 19.83
CA ASN A 6 21.06 -58.85 19.17
C ASN A 6 20.84 -58.75 17.65
N LYS A 7 19.63 -58.42 17.19
CA LYS A 7 19.44 -58.00 15.79
C LYS A 7 19.84 -56.54 15.67
N GLY A 8 21.11 -56.30 15.36
CA GLY A 8 21.57 -54.98 14.93
C GLY A 8 20.84 -54.55 13.65
N ILE A 9 20.64 -53.23 13.49
CA ILE A 9 20.05 -52.65 12.28
C ILE A 9 20.86 -53.06 11.05
N SER A 10 20.18 -53.57 10.03
CA SER A 10 20.80 -53.85 8.74
C SER A 10 21.19 -52.54 8.04
N ILE A 11 22.30 -52.54 7.30
CA ILE A 11 22.71 -51.39 6.46
C ILE A 11 21.57 -50.98 5.52
N ILE A 12 20.78 -51.94 5.04
CA ILE A 12 19.64 -51.66 4.15
C ILE A 12 18.50 -50.95 4.89
N GLU A 13 18.23 -51.33 6.14
CA GLU A 13 17.22 -50.68 6.99
C GLU A 13 17.65 -49.26 7.35
N LEU A 14 18.96 -49.06 7.59
CA LEU A 14 19.55 -47.73 7.80
C LEU A 14 19.38 -46.83 6.56
N LEU A 15 19.69 -47.35 5.37
CA LEU A 15 19.55 -46.61 4.11
C LEU A 15 18.10 -46.24 3.83
N ILE A 16 17.17 -47.18 4.01
CA ILE A 16 15.73 -46.93 3.83
C ILE A 16 15.25 -45.88 4.83
N GLY A 17 15.64 -46.00 6.10
CA GLY A 17 15.31 -45.02 7.13
C GLY A 17 15.83 -43.62 6.81
N PHE A 18 17.08 -43.52 6.35
CA PHE A 18 17.68 -42.26 5.94
C PHE A 18 16.94 -41.63 4.75
N VAL A 19 16.61 -42.42 3.73
CA VAL A 19 15.85 -41.93 2.56
C VAL A 19 14.48 -41.41 2.98
N ILE A 20 13.77 -42.13 3.85
CA ILE A 20 12.46 -41.69 4.36
C ILE A 20 12.59 -40.36 5.11
N VAL A 21 13.58 -40.24 6.01
CA VAL A 21 13.82 -39.00 6.76
C VAL A 21 14.16 -37.83 5.82
N MET A 22 14.99 -38.06 4.80
CA MET A 22 15.33 -37.03 3.82
C MET A 22 14.12 -36.58 2.99
N LEU A 23 13.25 -37.52 2.58
CA LEU A 23 12.01 -37.18 1.87
C LEU A 23 11.07 -36.33 2.73
N ILE A 24 10.93 -36.67 4.01
CA ILE A 24 10.14 -35.88 4.96
C ILE A 24 10.75 -34.49 5.13
N PHE A 25 12.08 -34.40 5.25
CA PHE A 25 12.78 -33.12 5.42
C PHE A 25 12.59 -32.20 4.20
N ILE A 26 12.75 -32.72 2.99
CA ILE A 26 12.55 -31.94 1.75
C ILE A 26 11.10 -31.45 1.64
N SER A 27 10.14 -32.32 1.95
CA SER A 27 8.71 -31.97 1.97
C SER A 27 8.42 -30.82 2.94
N LEU A 28 8.86 -30.96 4.20
CA LEU A 28 8.65 -29.93 5.22
C LEU A 28 9.37 -28.62 4.86
N PHE A 29 10.58 -28.69 4.31
CA PHE A 29 11.33 -27.51 3.90
C PHE A 29 10.61 -26.73 2.80
N SER A 30 10.05 -27.43 1.81
CA SER A 30 9.23 -26.80 0.75
C SER A 30 7.99 -26.08 1.31
N ILE A 31 7.32 -26.72 2.28
CA ILE A 31 6.16 -26.11 2.97
C ILE A 31 6.57 -24.85 3.72
N VAL A 32 7.69 -24.88 4.44
CA VAL A 32 8.21 -23.72 5.17
C VAL A 32 8.54 -22.56 4.23
N LEU A 33 9.20 -22.83 3.10
CA LEU A 33 9.51 -21.79 2.11
C LEU A 33 8.24 -21.16 1.54
N THR A 34 7.29 -22.00 1.12
CA THR A 34 5.99 -21.52 0.58
C THR A 34 5.24 -20.68 1.61
N TYR A 35 5.27 -21.08 2.89
CA TYR A 35 4.61 -20.34 3.95
C TYR A 35 5.29 -18.99 4.23
N ARG A 36 6.63 -18.96 4.23
CA ARG A 36 7.40 -17.72 4.39
C ARG A 36 7.09 -16.72 3.28
N ASP A 37 7.12 -17.16 2.03
CA ASP A 37 6.90 -16.27 0.89
C ASP A 37 5.46 -15.70 0.91
N ARG A 38 4.48 -16.52 1.34
CA ARG A 38 3.11 -16.05 1.56
C ARG A 38 3.02 -15.03 2.70
N LEU A 39 3.71 -15.26 3.81
CA LEU A 39 3.72 -14.32 4.94
C LEU A 39 4.29 -12.96 4.54
N GLN A 40 5.37 -12.96 3.75
CA GLN A 40 5.97 -11.70 3.26
C GLN A 40 4.98 -10.93 2.38
N ALA A 41 4.29 -11.61 1.45
CA ALA A 41 3.28 -10.95 0.61
C ALA A 41 2.11 -10.36 1.44
N GLU A 42 1.65 -11.07 2.47
CA GLU A 42 0.60 -10.58 3.37
C GLU A 42 1.09 -9.42 4.26
N GLU A 43 2.34 -9.43 4.70
CA GLU A 43 2.96 -8.35 5.46
C GLU A 43 3.02 -7.07 4.62
N PHE A 44 3.54 -7.13 3.39
CA PHE A 44 3.53 -5.99 2.46
C PHE A 44 2.12 -5.48 2.18
N ARG A 45 1.16 -6.40 1.95
CA ARG A 45 -0.24 -6.03 1.76
C ARG A 45 -0.78 -5.25 2.97
N HIS A 46 -0.49 -5.72 4.18
CA HIS A 46 -0.94 -5.09 5.41
C HIS A 46 -0.31 -3.70 5.59
N GLU A 47 0.98 -3.54 5.33
CA GLU A 47 1.68 -2.25 5.39
C GLU A 47 1.08 -1.23 4.43
N LEU A 48 0.85 -1.62 3.17
CA LEU A 48 0.28 -0.74 2.16
C LEU A 48 -1.17 -0.32 2.48
N ILE A 49 -2.00 -1.26 2.93
CA ILE A 49 -3.38 -0.94 3.37
C ILE A 49 -3.35 -0.01 4.59
N THR A 50 -2.44 -0.24 5.53
CA THR A 50 -2.30 0.61 6.73
C THR A 50 -1.87 2.02 6.34
N PHE A 51 -0.89 2.14 5.44
CA PHE A 51 -0.45 3.40 4.86
C PHE A 51 -1.62 4.15 4.20
N GLN A 52 -2.33 3.49 3.27
CA GLN A 52 -3.49 4.03 2.55
C GLN A 52 -4.56 4.51 3.51
N THR A 53 -4.92 3.67 4.49
CA THR A 53 -5.97 3.97 5.48
C THR A 53 -5.57 5.16 6.36
N THR A 54 -4.31 5.24 6.78
CA THR A 54 -3.82 6.32 7.63
C THR A 54 -3.87 7.66 6.89
N LEU A 55 -3.39 7.69 5.64
CA LEU A 55 -3.44 8.88 4.80
C LEU A 55 -4.89 9.29 4.50
N TYR A 56 -5.72 8.35 4.05
CA TYR A 56 -7.14 8.59 3.76
C TYR A 56 -7.86 9.15 4.98
N LYS A 57 -7.69 8.53 6.15
CA LYS A 57 -8.35 8.97 7.38
C LYS A 57 -7.92 10.38 7.78
N THR A 58 -6.62 10.70 7.69
CA THR A 58 -6.12 12.04 8.00
C THR A 58 -6.82 13.08 7.13
N ILE A 59 -6.85 12.85 5.82
CA ILE A 59 -7.46 13.78 4.86
C ILE A 59 -8.98 13.87 5.08
N TYR A 60 -9.65 12.74 5.29
CA TYR A 60 -11.10 12.67 5.50
C TYR A 60 -11.53 13.39 6.77
N ASP A 61 -10.82 13.19 7.89
CA ASP A 61 -11.11 13.85 9.17
C ASP A 61 -10.99 15.38 9.04
N ASP A 62 -10.06 15.88 8.22
CA ASP A 62 -9.90 17.30 7.93
C ASP A 62 -10.97 17.87 6.99
N ILE A 63 -11.34 17.15 5.94
CA ILE A 63 -12.41 17.55 5.01
C ILE A 63 -13.76 17.66 5.74
N ASN A 64 -14.06 16.70 6.62
CA ASN A 64 -15.33 16.63 7.32
C ASN A 64 -15.35 17.37 8.67
N ASN A 65 -14.31 18.17 8.96
CA ASN A 65 -14.25 18.93 10.19
C ASN A 65 -15.30 20.04 10.21
N THR A 66 -16.34 19.88 11.04
CA THR A 66 -17.45 20.84 11.15
C THR A 66 -17.08 22.18 11.77
N LEU A 67 -15.92 22.27 12.44
CA LEU A 67 -15.43 23.53 13.03
C LEU A 67 -14.71 24.43 12.02
N ASN A 68 -14.27 23.86 10.90
CA ASN A 68 -13.59 24.59 9.84
C ASN A 68 -14.08 24.04 8.50
N PRO A 69 -15.25 24.48 8.02
CA PRO A 69 -15.88 23.89 6.85
C PRO A 69 -15.05 24.13 5.60
N LEU A 70 -14.95 23.10 4.77
CA LEU A 70 -14.36 23.18 3.46
C LEU A 70 -15.18 24.12 2.58
N SER A 71 -14.52 25.03 1.89
CA SER A 71 -15.13 26.07 1.05
C SER A 71 -14.89 25.84 -0.44
N GLU A 72 -13.70 25.36 -0.79
CA GLU A 72 -13.30 25.09 -2.18
C GLU A 72 -12.25 23.97 -2.21
N VAL A 73 -12.26 23.16 -3.27
CA VAL A 73 -11.14 22.27 -3.61
C VAL A 73 -10.78 22.51 -5.06
N LYS A 74 -9.49 22.67 -5.34
CA LYS A 74 -9.01 22.87 -6.71
C LYS A 74 -7.63 22.27 -6.95
N GLU A 75 -7.37 21.97 -8.21
CA GLU A 75 -6.02 21.73 -8.70
C GLU A 75 -5.24 23.05 -8.73
N ALA A 76 -3.99 22.99 -8.28
CA ALA A 76 -3.05 24.10 -8.36
C ALA A 76 -1.65 23.57 -8.64
N THR A 77 -0.70 24.50 -8.76
CA THR A 77 0.73 24.21 -8.74
C THR A 77 1.29 24.63 -7.39
N CYS A 78 1.95 23.70 -6.71
CA CYS A 78 2.62 23.92 -5.43
C CYS A 78 4.13 23.86 -5.63
N GLU A 79 4.87 24.71 -4.93
CA GLU A 79 6.33 24.71 -4.93
C GLU A 79 6.84 23.93 -3.72
N ILE A 80 7.64 22.89 -3.97
CA ILE A 80 8.19 22.02 -2.93
C ILE A 80 9.65 21.79 -3.23
N GLU A 81 10.51 22.14 -2.26
CA GLU A 81 11.97 22.01 -2.37
C GLU A 81 12.56 22.68 -3.64
N GLY A 82 11.87 23.70 -4.17
CA GLY A 82 12.28 24.45 -5.37
C GLY A 82 11.71 23.92 -6.69
N ASP A 83 10.91 22.85 -6.68
CA ASP A 83 10.22 22.33 -7.87
C ASP A 83 8.72 22.66 -7.81
N THR A 84 8.18 23.18 -8.91
CA THR A 84 6.73 23.38 -9.09
C THR A 84 6.09 22.10 -9.61
N LYS A 85 5.14 21.55 -8.85
CA LYS A 85 4.41 20.33 -9.21
C LYS A 85 2.91 20.49 -8.99
N ASN A 86 2.11 19.67 -9.68
CA ASN A 86 0.67 19.67 -9.51
C ASN A 86 0.28 19.20 -8.10
N CYS A 87 -0.68 19.87 -7.49
CA CYS A 87 -1.18 19.58 -6.16
C CYS A 87 -2.69 19.84 -6.08
N ILE A 88 -3.32 19.26 -5.07
CA ILE A 88 -4.70 19.57 -4.70
C ILE A 88 -4.69 20.50 -3.49
N VAL A 89 -5.42 21.62 -3.60
CA VAL A 89 -5.54 22.61 -2.52
C VAL A 89 -6.95 22.54 -1.96
N PHE A 90 -7.04 22.23 -0.68
CA PHE A 90 -8.27 22.28 0.12
C PHE A 90 -8.32 23.64 0.80
N ILE A 91 -9.31 24.46 0.44
CA ILE A 91 -9.50 25.81 0.98
C ILE A 91 -10.65 25.76 1.98
N TYR A 92 -10.37 26.28 3.17
CA TYR A 92 -11.28 26.39 4.28
C TYR A 92 -11.48 27.86 4.63
N GLU A 93 -12.48 28.17 5.46
CA GLU A 93 -12.74 29.55 5.89
C GLU A 93 -11.53 30.19 6.61
N THR A 94 -10.73 29.38 7.31
CA THR A 94 -9.61 29.86 8.13
C THR A 94 -8.23 29.66 7.50
N GLY A 95 -8.14 29.08 6.29
CA GLY A 95 -6.84 28.80 5.66
C GLY A 95 -6.92 27.77 4.53
N PHE A 96 -5.79 27.16 4.19
CA PHE A 96 -5.71 26.13 3.16
C PHE A 96 -4.77 25.00 3.56
N ILE A 97 -4.99 23.82 3.00
CA ILE A 97 -4.15 22.63 3.15
C ILE A 97 -3.86 22.09 1.75
N ASN A 98 -2.60 21.70 1.51
CA ASN A 98 -2.19 21.12 0.24
C ASN A 98 -2.00 19.61 0.38
N LEU A 99 -2.48 18.86 -0.61
CA LEU A 99 -2.06 17.49 -0.88
C LEU A 99 -1.16 17.50 -2.10
N PHE A 100 0.07 17.06 -1.91
CA PHE A 100 1.06 16.94 -2.96
C PHE A 100 1.55 15.49 -3.08
N ILE A 101 1.80 15.07 -4.32
CA ILE A 101 2.24 13.72 -4.65
C ILE A 101 3.59 13.80 -5.35
N ASP A 102 4.63 13.32 -4.68
CA ASP A 102 5.94 13.12 -5.28
C ASP A 102 6.03 11.72 -5.88
N VAL A 103 5.79 11.63 -7.18
CA VAL A 103 5.81 10.37 -7.93
C VAL A 103 7.20 9.75 -7.93
N SER A 104 8.25 10.58 -8.08
CA SER A 104 9.64 10.11 -8.11
C SER A 104 10.09 9.64 -6.74
N GLY A 105 9.77 10.41 -5.68
CA GLY A 105 10.10 10.06 -4.30
C GLY A 105 9.11 9.11 -3.63
N LYS A 106 8.09 8.61 -4.34
CA LYS A 106 7.06 7.69 -3.82
C LYS A 106 6.48 8.16 -2.48
N THR A 107 6.14 9.44 -2.43
CA THR A 107 5.77 10.13 -1.19
C THR A 107 4.57 11.03 -1.39
N PHE A 108 3.70 11.10 -0.38
CA PHE A 108 2.64 12.10 -0.28
C PHE A 108 2.98 13.11 0.80
N TYR A 109 2.69 14.37 0.54
CA TYR A 109 2.82 15.45 1.50
C TYR A 109 1.44 16.02 1.75
N TYR A 110 1.02 16.02 3.01
CA TYR A 110 -0.27 16.56 3.42
C TYR A 110 -0.08 17.36 4.71
N LYS A 111 -0.45 18.64 4.69
CA LYS A 111 -0.04 19.62 5.71
C LYS A 111 1.49 19.65 5.86
N ASP A 112 1.98 19.53 7.09
CA ASP A 112 3.40 19.44 7.43
C ASP A 112 3.90 17.98 7.54
N MET A 113 3.10 17.01 7.11
CA MET A 113 3.42 15.58 7.23
C MET A 113 3.85 14.99 5.91
N LYS A 114 4.87 14.12 5.99
CA LYS A 114 5.41 13.33 4.88
C LYS A 114 5.02 11.87 5.07
N TYR A 115 4.34 11.30 4.08
CA TYR A 115 3.90 9.91 4.03
C TYR A 115 4.66 9.19 2.93
N THR A 116 5.65 8.38 3.29
CA THR A 116 6.44 7.59 2.34
C THR A 116 5.76 6.22 2.13
N ILE A 117 5.61 5.82 0.88
CA ILE A 117 5.05 4.51 0.53
C ILE A 117 5.98 3.40 1.08
N PRO A 118 5.45 2.39 1.81
CA PRO A 118 6.21 1.20 2.21
C PRO A 118 6.76 0.46 1.00
N ASP A 119 8.03 0.04 1.11
CA ASP A 119 8.79 -0.61 0.04
C ASP A 119 8.61 0.01 -1.37
N PRO A 120 9.10 1.25 -1.57
CA PRO A 120 8.81 2.04 -2.76
C PRO A 120 9.36 1.46 -4.07
N HIS A 121 10.24 0.46 -4.01
CA HIS A 121 10.79 -0.21 -5.19
C HIS A 121 9.77 -1.13 -5.87
N TYR A 122 8.81 -1.65 -5.10
CA TYR A 122 7.80 -2.57 -5.59
C TYR A 122 6.45 -1.91 -5.84
N VAL A 123 6.31 -0.61 -5.57
CA VAL A 123 5.04 0.11 -5.72
C VAL A 123 5.13 1.20 -6.77
N ASN A 124 4.18 1.18 -7.71
CA ASN A 124 4.11 2.13 -8.80
C ASN A 124 2.80 2.92 -8.83
N PHE A 125 2.93 4.20 -9.16
CA PHE A 125 1.79 5.02 -9.54
C PHE A 125 1.36 4.60 -10.93
N VAL A 126 0.07 4.34 -11.09
CA VAL A 126 -0.50 4.03 -12.39
C VAL A 126 -0.84 5.34 -13.08
N PRO A 127 -0.27 5.64 -14.26
CA PRO A 127 -0.67 6.82 -15.02
C PRO A 127 -2.10 6.64 -15.54
N ILE A 128 -2.91 7.67 -15.38
CA ILE A 128 -4.32 7.71 -15.78
C ILE A 128 -4.45 8.14 -17.26
N ASP A 129 -3.43 8.80 -17.81
CA ASP A 129 -3.36 9.17 -19.22
C ASP A 129 -1.95 9.06 -19.82
N ASP A 130 -1.89 9.19 -21.15
CA ASP A 130 -0.66 9.09 -21.96
C ASP A 130 0.34 10.24 -21.70
N ILE A 131 -0.02 11.23 -20.86
CA ILE A 131 0.81 12.41 -20.53
C ILE A 131 1.45 12.25 -19.13
N ASN A 132 1.30 11.09 -18.49
CA ASN A 132 1.76 10.80 -17.12
C ASN A 132 1.04 11.65 -16.06
N ASN A 133 -0.26 11.93 -16.22
CA ASN A 133 -1.05 12.35 -15.06
C ASN A 133 -1.32 11.13 -14.19
N TYR A 134 -0.93 11.20 -12.92
CA TYR A 134 -1.04 10.10 -11.95
C TYR A 134 -2.26 10.22 -11.04
N PHE A 135 -3.02 11.30 -11.18
CA PHE A 135 -4.27 11.51 -10.46
C PHE A 135 -5.31 12.17 -11.36
N LYS A 136 -6.56 11.95 -11.01
CA LYS A 136 -7.73 12.52 -11.65
C LYS A 136 -8.52 13.28 -10.62
N PHE A 137 -8.71 14.57 -10.85
CA PHE A 137 -9.58 15.40 -10.02
C PHE A 137 -10.79 15.84 -10.84
N THR A 138 -11.97 15.74 -10.25
CA THR A 138 -13.21 16.20 -10.87
C THR A 138 -14.11 16.87 -9.84
N THR A 139 -14.87 17.87 -10.28
CA THR A 139 -15.87 18.56 -9.45
C THR A 139 -17.19 18.59 -10.18
N ASN A 140 -18.27 18.23 -9.49
CA ASN A 140 -19.63 18.26 -10.01
C ASN A 140 -20.56 18.93 -9.01
N THR A 141 -21.30 19.95 -9.44
CA THR A 141 -22.28 20.65 -8.59
C THR A 141 -23.67 20.05 -8.80
N ILE A 142 -24.27 19.54 -7.73
CA ILE A 142 -25.60 18.93 -7.72
C ILE A 142 -26.42 19.58 -6.61
N SER A 143 -27.57 20.16 -6.96
CA SER A 143 -28.53 20.73 -6.01
C SER A 143 -27.92 21.75 -5.02
N GLY A 144 -26.98 22.57 -5.49
CA GLY A 144 -26.32 23.61 -4.68
C GLY A 144 -25.18 23.12 -3.79
N LYS A 145 -24.80 21.84 -3.87
CA LYS A 145 -23.60 21.28 -3.23
C LYS A 145 -22.59 20.87 -4.29
N THR A 146 -21.30 21.07 -4.04
CA THR A 146 -20.23 20.64 -4.93
C THR A 146 -19.61 19.36 -4.40
N ILE A 147 -19.66 18.31 -5.21
CA ILE A 147 -18.99 17.04 -4.97
C ILE A 147 -17.65 17.11 -5.68
N PHE A 148 -16.57 16.80 -4.98
CA PHE A 148 -15.29 16.56 -5.60
C PHE A 148 -14.90 15.09 -5.48
N THR A 149 -14.20 14.62 -6.49
CA THR A 149 -13.61 13.28 -6.53
C THR A 149 -12.14 13.43 -6.89
N PHE A 150 -11.29 12.83 -6.08
CA PHE A 150 -9.87 12.66 -6.32
C PHE A 150 -9.58 11.18 -6.39
N ASP A 151 -9.02 10.73 -7.50
CA ASP A 151 -8.62 9.34 -7.73
C ASP A 151 -7.13 9.29 -8.09
N LEU A 152 -6.41 8.39 -7.44
CA LEU A 152 -5.03 8.05 -7.73
C LEU A 152 -4.87 6.56 -7.49
N GLU A 153 -4.24 5.86 -8.42
CA GLU A 153 -4.08 4.40 -8.35
C GLU A 153 -2.63 4.03 -8.02
N LEU A 154 -2.45 3.01 -7.17
CA LEU A 154 -1.15 2.44 -6.82
C LEU A 154 -1.18 0.92 -6.97
N GLU A 155 -0.19 0.38 -7.68
CA GLU A 155 -0.04 -1.06 -7.88
C GLU A 155 1.27 -1.59 -7.28
N HIS A 156 1.22 -2.78 -6.70
CA HIS A 156 2.40 -3.52 -6.27
C HIS A 156 2.83 -4.53 -7.33
N LEU A 157 4.12 -4.59 -7.66
CA LEU A 157 4.68 -5.44 -8.73
C LEU A 157 4.33 -6.93 -8.57
N GLU A 158 4.27 -7.40 -7.33
CA GLU A 158 4.03 -8.82 -7.02
C GLU A 158 2.61 -9.11 -6.51
N ILE A 159 1.89 -8.10 -6.01
CA ILE A 159 0.54 -8.26 -5.44
C ILE A 159 -0.41 -7.61 -6.45
N LYS A 160 -0.76 -8.39 -7.47
CA LYS A 160 -1.64 -7.95 -8.56
C LYS A 160 -3.09 -7.84 -8.10
N ASP A 161 -3.87 -7.09 -8.88
CA ASP A 161 -5.33 -6.95 -8.74
C ASP A 161 -5.78 -6.28 -7.43
N VAL A 162 -4.90 -5.49 -6.80
CA VAL A 162 -5.22 -4.68 -5.63
C VAL A 162 -4.73 -3.26 -5.87
N ASP A 163 -5.65 -2.32 -5.76
CA ASP A 163 -5.34 -0.90 -5.78
C ASP A 163 -5.06 -0.40 -4.35
N PHE A 164 -3.84 0.06 -4.14
CA PHE A 164 -3.39 0.67 -2.88
C PHE A 164 -3.42 2.20 -2.93
N GLY A 165 -4.03 2.75 -3.97
CA GLY A 165 -4.12 4.17 -4.28
C GLY A 165 -5.01 4.96 -3.34
N LEU A 166 -5.25 6.22 -3.67
CA LEU A 166 -6.03 7.14 -2.84
C LEU A 166 -7.27 7.61 -3.59
N HIS A 167 -8.44 7.22 -3.09
CA HIS A 167 -9.74 7.61 -3.63
C HIS A 167 -10.50 8.40 -2.59
N ILE A 168 -10.72 9.68 -2.85
CA ILE A 168 -11.40 10.59 -1.92
C ILE A 168 -12.61 11.18 -2.62
N VAL A 169 -13.76 11.07 -1.96
CA VAL A 169 -14.98 11.76 -2.35
C VAL A 169 -15.43 12.63 -1.20
N GLY A 170 -15.60 13.91 -1.46
CA GLY A 170 -16.06 14.87 -0.46
C GLY A 170 -17.10 15.83 -1.03
N VAL A 171 -17.79 16.52 -0.13
CA VAL A 171 -18.84 17.48 -0.47
C VAL A 171 -18.59 18.77 0.30
N TYR A 172 -18.70 19.90 -0.40
CA TYR A 172 -18.69 21.23 0.18
C TYR A 172 -19.80 22.10 -0.43
#